data_AF-A0A9W7CXG5-F1
#
_entry.id   AF-A0A9W7CXG5-F1
#
_cell.length_a   1.000
_cell.length_b   1.000
_cell.length_c   1.000
_cell.angle_alpha   90.00
_cell.angle_beta   90.00
_cell.angle_gamma   90.00
#
_symmetry.space_group_name_H-M   'P 1'
#
loop_
_entity.id
_entity.type
_entity.pdbx_description
1 polymer ?
#
loop_
_entity_poly.entity_id
_entity_poly.type
_entity_poly.pdbx_seq_one_letter_code
_entity_poly.pdbx_strand_id
1 'polypeptide(L)'
;MLATVVFFGYALTPGLGSLVANTDSYFLGVHFNKFTSPGMILVGFNLLTIIGMLTVYDESVGVHDGPIESPTTASMNNTLSDPTTMPERIVNIGAAVFIFLNFNARGILSVFETVNIPLFIEATGSDPESVSAVVDASNFQFYLGLLGLLSYFSIEYFRHSLRDVTWVQLGFVMLLAGNVLLVVAPTALSFPQLAIAEFLVWSVGCPITTAVVLAAFSKLLGGRPQGTLMGLLGSAASVSRIVLPLLPAAIPSLTPVFWINIVLCALSIALLWWSSTRCCHWQQRQPATNLLDATTRVEGFEQPALSLTAAEPGARESSQHALCRTSVFKPKLWVGVVSASISRTDQLTEPKHMSRP
;
A
#
# COMPACT_ATOMS: atom_id res chain seq x y z
N MET A 1 -0.80 -6.97 -7.21
CA MET A 1 -2.07 -7.18 -7.95
C MET A 1 -3.25 -6.53 -7.24
N LEU A 2 -3.67 -6.96 -6.05
CA LEU A 2 -4.84 -6.37 -5.37
C LEU A 2 -4.71 -4.85 -5.12
N ALA A 3 -3.56 -4.38 -4.61
CA ALA A 3 -3.32 -2.96 -4.38
C ALA A 3 -3.35 -2.12 -5.68
N THR A 4 -2.89 -2.68 -6.79
CA THR A 4 -2.92 -2.06 -8.13
C THR A 4 -4.35 -1.89 -8.62
N VAL A 5 -5.20 -2.92 -8.44
CA VAL A 5 -6.63 -2.86 -8.79
C VAL A 5 -7.37 -1.83 -7.93
N VAL A 6 -7.09 -1.79 -6.63
CA VAL A 6 -7.67 -0.79 -5.72
C VAL A 6 -7.26 0.63 -6.12
N PHE A 7 -6.00 0.84 -6.48
CA PHE A 7 -5.52 2.15 -6.91
C PHE A 7 -6.06 2.56 -8.28
N PHE A 8 -6.23 1.60 -9.19
CA PHE A 8 -6.91 1.82 -10.45
C PHE A 8 -8.36 2.29 -10.23
N GLY A 9 -9.05 1.76 -9.21
CA GLY A 9 -10.35 2.27 -8.78
C GLY A 9 -10.31 3.74 -8.35
N TYR A 10 -9.29 4.18 -7.61
CA TYR A 10 -9.14 5.61 -7.23
C TYR A 10 -8.89 6.51 -8.45
N ALA A 11 -8.12 6.05 -9.43
CA ALA A 11 -7.90 6.80 -10.67
C ALA A 11 -9.16 6.86 -11.54
N LEU A 12 -9.91 5.75 -11.64
CA LEU A 12 -11.11 5.66 -12.46
C LEU A 12 -12.29 6.47 -11.91
N THR A 13 -12.40 6.62 -10.58
CA THR A 13 -13.57 7.27 -9.97
C THR A 13 -13.76 8.72 -10.47
N PRO A 14 -12.73 9.59 -10.50
CA PRO A 14 -12.82 10.90 -11.13
C PRO A 14 -13.11 10.84 -12.64
N GLY A 15 -12.49 9.92 -13.37
CA GLY A 15 -12.69 9.77 -14.82
C GLY A 15 -14.11 9.36 -15.20
N LEU A 16 -14.71 8.42 -14.46
CA LEU A 16 -16.11 8.03 -14.61
C LEU A 16 -17.06 9.16 -14.19
N GLY A 17 -16.70 9.94 -13.17
CA GLY A 17 -17.46 11.12 -12.76
C GLY A 17 -17.55 12.18 -13.87
N SER A 18 -16.46 12.40 -14.61
CA SER A 18 -16.40 13.30 -15.77
C SER A 18 -17.33 12.86 -16.91
N LEU A 19 -17.39 11.56 -17.22
CA LEU A 19 -18.24 11.02 -18.29
C LEU A 19 -19.75 11.20 -18.02
N VAL A 20 -20.14 11.20 -16.75
CA VAL A 20 -21.56 11.33 -16.34
C VAL A 20 -21.92 12.76 -15.96
N ALA A 21 -20.95 13.68 -15.93
CA ALA A 21 -21.16 15.10 -15.59
C ALA A 21 -22.10 15.84 -16.55
N ASN A 22 -22.26 15.38 -17.79
CA ASN A 22 -23.18 15.95 -18.79
C ASN A 22 -24.58 15.31 -18.80
N THR A 23 -24.85 14.33 -17.93
CA THR A 23 -26.12 13.61 -17.93
C THR A 23 -27.03 14.14 -16.83
N ASP A 24 -27.85 15.15 -17.16
CA ASP A 24 -28.99 15.54 -16.33
C ASP A 24 -30.15 14.60 -16.62
N SER A 25 -30.35 13.61 -15.76
CA SER A 25 -31.43 12.62 -15.93
C SER A 25 -32.22 12.47 -14.64
N TYR A 26 -33.55 12.41 -14.75
CA TYR A 26 -34.41 12.06 -13.62
C TYR A 26 -34.71 10.58 -13.69
N PHE A 27 -34.22 9.81 -12.71
CA PHE A 27 -34.55 8.39 -12.58
C PHE A 27 -35.09 8.12 -11.19
N LEU A 28 -36.30 7.56 -11.10
CA LEU A 28 -36.99 7.23 -9.85
C LEU A 28 -37.14 8.41 -8.85
N GLY A 29 -37.33 9.64 -9.34
CA GLY A 29 -37.52 10.82 -8.47
C GLY A 29 -36.24 11.34 -7.82
N VAL A 30 -35.08 10.73 -8.12
CA VAL A 30 -33.76 11.24 -7.74
C VAL A 30 -33.20 12.03 -8.92
N HIS A 31 -32.77 13.26 -8.65
CA HIS A 31 -32.15 14.12 -9.66
C HIS A 31 -30.67 13.72 -9.83
N PHE A 32 -30.32 13.18 -10.99
CA PHE A 32 -28.92 12.94 -11.33
C PHE A 32 -28.32 14.23 -11.85
N ASN A 33 -27.61 14.93 -10.98
CA ASN A 33 -26.84 16.12 -11.29
C ASN A 33 -25.35 15.78 -11.23
N LYS A 34 -24.48 16.62 -11.79
CA LYS A 34 -23.01 16.49 -11.81
C LYS A 34 -22.37 16.16 -10.45
N PHE A 35 -23.01 16.56 -9.35
CA PHE A 35 -22.54 16.30 -7.99
C PHE A 35 -23.06 14.98 -7.38
N THR A 36 -24.19 14.45 -7.86
CA THR A 36 -24.86 13.26 -7.30
C THR A 36 -24.54 11.99 -8.09
N SER A 37 -24.35 12.13 -9.41
CA SER A 37 -24.11 11.01 -10.32
C SER A 37 -22.87 10.17 -9.96
N PRO A 38 -21.71 10.75 -9.59
CA PRO A 38 -20.55 9.94 -9.19
C PRO A 38 -20.82 9.08 -7.94
N GLY A 39 -21.54 9.63 -6.96
CA GLY A 39 -21.91 8.91 -5.74
C GLY A 39 -22.85 7.74 -6.00
N MET A 40 -23.85 7.92 -6.87
CA MET A 40 -24.81 6.86 -7.21
C MET A 40 -24.17 5.69 -7.97
N ILE A 41 -23.20 5.97 -8.84
CA ILE A 41 -22.40 4.93 -9.51
C ILE A 41 -21.62 4.12 -8.48
N LEU A 42 -21.03 4.79 -7.49
CA LEU A 42 -20.31 4.16 -6.39
C LEU A 42 -21.22 3.26 -5.55
N VAL A 43 -22.45 3.70 -5.26
CA VAL A 43 -23.48 2.87 -4.60
C VAL A 43 -23.79 1.63 -5.44
N GLY A 44 -23.97 1.79 -6.76
CA GLY A 44 -24.21 0.69 -7.69
C GLY A 44 -23.09 -0.36 -7.67
N PHE A 45 -21.83 0.05 -7.77
CA PHE A 45 -20.70 -0.87 -7.71
C PHE A 45 -20.53 -1.54 -6.34
N ASN A 46 -20.83 -0.83 -5.24
CA ASN A 46 -20.81 -1.43 -3.91
C ASN A 46 -21.92 -2.47 -3.74
N LEU A 47 -23.13 -2.20 -4.23
CA LEU A 47 -24.22 -3.17 -4.25
C LEU A 47 -23.87 -4.39 -5.10
N LEU A 48 -23.27 -4.20 -6.28
CA LEU A 48 -22.78 -5.29 -7.12
C LEU A 48 -21.73 -6.13 -6.37
N THR A 49 -20.85 -5.49 -5.60
CA THR A 49 -19.84 -6.18 -4.79
C THR A 49 -20.48 -6.98 -3.66
N ILE A 50 -21.49 -6.43 -2.99
CA ILE A 50 -22.26 -7.14 -1.95
C ILE A 50 -22.96 -8.35 -2.56
N ILE A 51 -23.64 -8.19 -3.69
CA ILE A 51 -24.29 -9.30 -4.41
C ILE A 51 -23.25 -10.34 -4.83
N GLY A 52 -22.10 -9.90 -5.36
CA GLY A 52 -20.99 -10.76 -5.73
C GLY A 52 -20.47 -11.57 -4.54
N MET A 53 -20.29 -10.93 -3.38
CA MET A 53 -19.96 -11.65 -2.14
C MET A 53 -21.08 -12.63 -1.78
N LEU A 54 -22.35 -12.24 -1.79
CA LEU A 54 -23.46 -13.14 -1.41
C LEU A 54 -23.64 -14.33 -2.38
N THR A 55 -23.23 -14.21 -3.63
CA THR A 55 -23.46 -15.23 -4.68
C THR A 55 -22.23 -16.08 -5.00
N VAL A 56 -21.02 -15.53 -4.83
CA VAL A 56 -19.76 -16.19 -5.16
C VAL A 56 -18.99 -16.61 -3.90
N TYR A 57 -19.29 -16.05 -2.72
CA TYR A 57 -18.64 -16.46 -1.49
C TYR A 57 -19.06 -17.88 -1.13
N ASP A 58 -18.09 -18.78 -1.17
CA ASP A 58 -18.27 -20.19 -0.85
C ASP A 58 -17.89 -20.43 0.61
N GLU A 59 -18.90 -20.62 1.47
CA GLU A 59 -18.71 -20.95 2.89
C GLU A 59 -18.07 -22.33 3.11
N SER A 60 -17.99 -23.17 2.07
CA SER A 60 -17.38 -24.51 2.19
C SER A 60 -15.85 -24.48 2.23
N VAL A 61 -15.21 -23.38 1.84
CA VAL A 61 -13.75 -23.23 1.87
C VAL A 61 -13.30 -22.81 3.27
N GLY A 62 -12.94 -23.79 4.09
CA GLY A 62 -12.47 -23.62 5.45
C GLY A 62 -10.95 -23.44 5.56
N VAL A 63 -10.48 -23.19 6.79
CA VAL A 63 -9.04 -23.07 7.13
C VAL A 63 -8.24 -24.33 6.75
N HIS A 64 -8.92 -25.47 6.61
CA HIS A 64 -8.33 -26.76 6.27
C HIS A 64 -8.18 -27.02 4.77
N ASP A 65 -8.75 -26.17 3.91
CA ASP A 65 -8.62 -26.26 2.44
C ASP A 65 -7.40 -25.49 1.90
N GLY A 66 -6.54 -25.01 2.81
CA GLY A 66 -5.23 -24.50 2.45
C GLY A 66 -4.37 -25.58 1.79
N PRO A 67 -3.44 -25.21 0.90
CA PRO A 67 -2.52 -26.17 0.29
C PRO A 67 -1.79 -26.94 1.40
N ILE A 68 -1.85 -28.28 1.31
CA ILE A 68 -1.19 -29.20 2.25
C ILE A 68 0.30 -28.82 2.28
N GLU A 69 0.79 -28.36 3.44
CA GLU A 69 2.22 -28.15 3.64
C GLU A 69 2.92 -29.50 3.43
N SER A 70 3.68 -29.62 2.33
CA SER A 70 4.44 -30.83 2.02
C SER A 70 5.33 -31.23 3.21
N PRO A 71 5.21 -32.46 3.77
CA PRO A 71 5.90 -32.82 5.01
C PRO A 71 7.43 -32.96 4.93
N THR A 72 8.08 -32.67 3.80
CA THR A 72 9.45 -33.20 3.54
C THR A 72 10.54 -32.15 3.38
N THR A 73 10.28 -30.87 3.68
CA THR A 73 11.34 -29.85 3.74
C THR A 73 11.22 -28.86 4.90
N ALA A 74 10.16 -28.97 5.70
CA ALA A 74 9.91 -28.10 6.86
C ALA A 74 10.73 -28.47 8.12
N SER A 75 11.49 -29.56 8.13
CA SER A 75 12.20 -30.02 9.34
C SER A 75 13.71 -29.73 9.37
N MET A 76 14.32 -29.17 8.31
CA MET A 76 15.79 -28.94 8.32
C MET A 76 16.27 -27.54 7.93
N ASN A 77 15.40 -26.63 7.48
CA ASN A 77 15.78 -25.22 7.22
C ASN A 77 14.81 -24.20 7.85
N ASN A 78 13.95 -24.66 8.74
CA ASN A 78 13.00 -23.82 9.48
C ASN A 78 13.66 -23.20 10.72
N THR A 79 14.77 -22.48 10.49
CA THR A 79 15.28 -21.49 11.46
C THR A 79 14.38 -20.24 11.51
N LEU A 80 13.29 -20.21 10.72
CA LEU A 80 12.31 -19.14 10.65
C LEU A 80 10.97 -19.45 11.36
N SER A 81 10.76 -20.69 11.81
CA SER A 81 9.61 -21.09 12.63
C SER A 81 9.94 -21.05 14.12
N ASP A 82 10.84 -20.15 14.52
CA ASP A 82 11.06 -19.82 15.92
C ASP A 82 10.17 -18.61 16.26
N PRO A 83 8.92 -18.80 16.76
CA PRO A 83 8.04 -17.71 17.19
C PRO A 83 8.60 -16.90 18.38
N THR A 84 9.85 -17.13 18.79
CA THR A 84 10.39 -16.80 20.12
C THR A 84 11.46 -15.71 20.17
N THR A 85 11.90 -15.09 19.09
CA THR A 85 12.94 -14.04 19.21
C THR A 85 12.41 -12.62 19.38
N MET A 86 11.15 -12.32 19.01
CA MET A 86 10.57 -10.97 19.17
C MET A 86 9.46 -10.96 20.24
N PRO A 87 9.66 -10.30 21.39
CA PRO A 87 8.66 -10.14 22.43
C PRO A 87 7.32 -9.63 21.89
N GLU A 88 6.21 -10.23 22.30
CA GLU A 88 4.85 -9.85 21.88
C GLU A 88 4.56 -8.36 22.06
N ARG A 89 5.11 -7.75 23.11
CA ARG A 89 5.00 -6.30 23.34
C ARG A 89 5.56 -5.48 22.18
N ILE A 90 6.69 -5.89 21.60
CA ILE A 90 7.30 -5.18 20.47
C ILE A 90 6.44 -5.32 19.21
N VAL A 91 5.88 -6.52 19.00
CA VAL A 91 4.98 -6.81 17.87
C VAL A 91 3.70 -5.99 18.00
N ASN A 92 3.08 -5.95 19.18
CA ASN A 92 1.87 -5.17 19.42
C ASN A 92 2.10 -3.66 19.28
N ILE A 93 3.24 -3.16 19.77
CA ILE A 93 3.64 -1.75 19.58
C ILE A 93 3.84 -1.46 18.08
N GLY A 94 4.56 -2.34 17.37
CA GLY A 94 4.74 -2.22 15.92
C GLY A 94 3.42 -2.25 15.16
N ALA A 95 2.52 -3.17 15.52
CA ALA A 95 1.20 -3.26 14.93
C ALA A 95 0.39 -1.98 15.16
N ALA A 96 0.40 -1.42 16.37
CA ALA A 96 -0.27 -0.15 16.67
C ALA A 96 0.30 1.02 15.84
N VAL A 97 1.63 1.08 15.67
CA VAL A 97 2.27 2.09 14.81
C VAL A 97 1.80 1.93 13.36
N PHE A 98 1.84 0.73 12.79
CA PHE A 98 1.40 0.51 11.41
C PHE A 98 -0.10 0.77 11.19
N ILE A 99 -0.94 0.49 12.20
CA ILE A 99 -2.36 0.86 12.19
C ILE A 99 -2.53 2.38 12.14
N PHE A 100 -1.80 3.12 12.97
CA PHE A 100 -1.81 4.58 12.96
C PHE A 100 -1.30 5.17 11.63
N LEU A 101 -0.23 4.61 11.07
CA LEU A 101 0.28 4.99 9.76
C LEU A 101 -0.76 4.77 8.66
N ASN A 102 -1.41 3.60 8.66
CA ASN A 102 -2.44 3.29 7.67
C ASN A 102 -3.65 4.22 7.79
N PHE A 103 -4.07 4.52 9.03
CA PHE A 103 -5.09 5.53 9.31
C PHE A 103 -4.72 6.89 8.72
N ASN A 104 -3.50 7.37 8.95
CA ASN A 104 -3.06 8.67 8.43
C ASN A 104 -2.95 8.69 6.90
N ALA A 105 -2.31 7.68 6.30
CA ALA A 105 -2.15 7.62 4.85
C ALA A 105 -3.50 7.60 4.12
N ARG A 106 -4.44 6.78 4.59
CA ARG A 106 -5.79 6.67 4.01
C ARG A 106 -6.66 7.88 4.32
N GLY A 107 -6.52 8.46 5.50
CA GLY A 107 -7.23 9.67 5.88
C GLY A 107 -6.80 10.88 5.06
N ILE A 108 -5.49 11.10 4.90
CA ILE A 108 -4.95 12.18 4.07
C ILE A 108 -5.43 12.03 2.63
N LEU A 109 -5.31 10.84 2.03
CA LEU A 109 -5.84 10.57 0.69
C LEU A 109 -7.32 10.99 0.57
N SER A 110 -8.12 10.66 1.57
CA SER A 110 -9.55 10.97 1.59
C SER A 110 -9.85 12.48 1.73
N VAL A 111 -9.00 13.23 2.44
CA VAL A 111 -9.08 14.69 2.49
C VAL A 111 -8.84 15.26 1.10
N PHE A 112 -7.76 14.84 0.43
CA PHE A 112 -7.43 15.28 -0.93
C PHE A 112 -8.54 14.93 -1.94
N GLU A 113 -9.16 13.74 -1.82
CA GLU A 113 -10.34 13.37 -2.60
C GLU A 113 -11.47 14.41 -2.53
N THR A 114 -11.62 15.06 -1.38
CA THR A 114 -12.69 16.03 -1.12
C THR A 114 -12.28 17.44 -1.51
N VAL A 115 -11.03 17.83 -1.22
CA VAL A 115 -10.57 19.22 -1.41
C VAL A 115 -10.00 19.49 -2.80
N ASN A 116 -9.71 18.47 -3.62
CA ASN A 116 -9.05 18.66 -4.91
C ASN A 116 -9.83 19.52 -5.91
N ILE A 117 -11.14 19.28 -6.03
CA ILE A 117 -11.99 20.05 -6.94
C ILE A 117 -12.01 21.54 -6.56
N PRO A 118 -12.34 21.94 -5.30
CA PRO A 118 -12.32 23.35 -4.94
C PRO A 118 -10.92 23.96 -5.06
N LEU A 119 -9.84 23.21 -4.78
CA LEU A 119 -8.49 23.71 -4.95
C LEU A 119 -8.13 23.97 -6.41
N PHE A 120 -8.58 23.12 -7.33
CA PHE A 120 -8.38 23.28 -8.76
C PHE A 120 -9.09 24.51 -9.31
N ILE A 121 -10.32 24.74 -8.85
CA ILE A 121 -11.12 25.91 -9.24
C ILE A 121 -10.44 27.20 -8.76
N GLU A 122 -9.98 27.23 -7.50
CA GLU A 122 -9.21 28.35 -6.94
C GLU A 122 -7.91 28.60 -7.74
N ALA A 123 -7.19 27.53 -8.10
CA ALA A 123 -5.91 27.62 -8.81
C ALA A 123 -6.04 28.09 -10.26
N THR A 124 -7.17 27.81 -10.90
CA THR A 124 -7.43 28.18 -12.30
C THR A 124 -8.26 29.46 -12.43
N GLY A 125 -8.85 29.95 -11.33
CA GLY A 125 -9.76 31.10 -11.34
C GLY A 125 -11.05 30.85 -12.13
N SER A 126 -11.42 29.58 -12.33
CA SER A 126 -12.60 29.19 -13.09
C SER A 126 -13.88 29.39 -12.27
N ASP A 127 -15.02 29.56 -12.94
CA ASP A 127 -16.31 29.68 -12.25
C ASP A 127 -16.71 28.35 -11.58
N PRO A 128 -16.94 28.32 -10.25
CA PRO A 128 -17.34 27.11 -9.52
C PRO A 128 -18.63 26.46 -10.02
N GLU A 129 -19.54 27.25 -10.61
CA GLU A 129 -20.82 26.73 -11.10
C GLU A 129 -20.72 26.13 -12.50
N SER A 130 -19.64 26.37 -13.23
CA SER A 130 -19.47 25.85 -14.58
C SER A 130 -19.29 24.33 -14.59
N VAL A 131 -19.92 23.66 -15.54
CA VAL A 131 -19.74 22.20 -15.75
C VAL A 131 -18.33 21.92 -16.29
N SER A 132 -17.80 22.82 -17.13
CA SER A 132 -16.46 22.70 -17.73
C SER A 132 -15.36 22.64 -16.66
N ALA A 133 -15.40 23.51 -15.64
CA ALA A 133 -14.38 23.51 -14.59
C ALA A 133 -14.35 22.21 -13.78
N VAL A 134 -15.52 21.61 -13.55
CA VAL A 134 -15.64 20.32 -12.85
C VAL A 134 -15.07 19.18 -13.70
N VAL A 135 -15.35 19.19 -15.00
CA VAL A 135 -14.81 18.22 -15.98
C VAL A 135 -13.28 18.34 -16.05
N ASP A 136 -12.75 19.55 -16.12
CA ASP A 136 -11.30 19.80 -16.19
C ASP A 136 -10.58 19.37 -14.91
N ALA A 137 -11.15 19.68 -13.74
CA ALA A 137 -10.64 19.21 -12.45
C ALA A 137 -10.62 17.68 -12.35
N SER A 138 -11.69 17.03 -12.81
CA SER A 138 -11.82 15.57 -12.81
C SER A 138 -10.80 14.91 -13.74
N ASN A 139 -10.58 15.49 -14.93
CA ASN A 139 -9.56 15.03 -15.88
C ASN A 139 -8.15 15.20 -15.31
N PHE A 140 -7.87 16.33 -14.65
CA PHE A 140 -6.61 16.57 -13.97
C PHE A 140 -6.33 15.49 -12.89
N GLN A 141 -7.32 15.17 -12.06
CA GLN A 141 -7.20 14.12 -11.04
C GLN A 141 -7.07 12.72 -11.66
N PHE A 142 -7.75 12.46 -12.78
CA PHE A 142 -7.60 11.21 -13.53
C PHE A 142 -6.15 11.02 -14.02
N TYR A 143 -5.54 12.05 -14.62
CA TYR A 143 -4.15 11.99 -15.07
C TYR A 143 -3.17 11.78 -13.92
N LEU A 144 -3.39 12.44 -12.78
CA LEU A 144 -2.60 12.20 -11.57
C LEU A 144 -2.77 10.78 -11.04
N GLY A 145 -3.99 10.25 -11.07
CA GLY A 145 -4.26 8.85 -10.76
C GLY A 145 -3.50 7.88 -11.68
N LEU A 146 -3.44 8.14 -12.99
CA LEU A 146 -2.64 7.34 -13.92
C LEU A 146 -1.14 7.43 -13.62
N LEU A 147 -0.63 8.61 -13.27
CA LEU A 147 0.77 8.78 -12.83
C LEU A 147 1.04 8.01 -11.53
N GLY A 148 0.09 7.94 -10.61
CA GLY A 148 0.21 7.12 -9.41
C GLY A 148 0.32 5.61 -9.70
N LEU A 149 -0.32 5.13 -10.77
CA LEU A 149 -0.15 3.76 -11.24
C LEU A 149 1.30 3.51 -11.70
N LEU A 150 1.93 4.49 -12.34
CA LEU A 150 3.35 4.41 -12.73
C LEU A 150 4.27 4.35 -11.49
N SER A 151 3.94 5.07 -10.42
CA SER A 151 4.64 4.96 -9.14
C SER A 151 4.55 3.55 -8.55
N TYR A 152 3.42 2.85 -8.69
CA TYR A 152 3.30 1.44 -8.28
C TYR A 152 4.27 0.52 -9.03
N PHE A 153 4.39 0.68 -10.35
CA PHE A 153 5.38 -0.07 -11.13
C PHE A 153 6.81 0.26 -10.69
N SER A 154 7.08 1.52 -10.38
CA SER A 154 8.38 1.95 -9.86
C SER A 154 8.69 1.29 -8.51
N ILE A 155 7.72 1.18 -7.60
CA ILE A 155 7.91 0.48 -6.31
C ILE A 155 8.29 -0.99 -6.55
N GLU A 156 7.58 -1.70 -7.44
CA GLU A 156 7.88 -3.12 -7.71
C GLU A 156 9.28 -3.28 -8.31
N TYR A 157 9.65 -2.41 -9.25
CA TYR A 157 10.96 -2.43 -9.89
C TYR A 157 12.10 -2.12 -8.90
N PHE A 158 11.92 -1.13 -8.02
CA PHE A 158 12.95 -0.69 -7.06
C PHE A 158 12.84 -1.34 -5.67
N ARG A 159 11.90 -2.29 -5.46
CA ARG A 159 11.66 -2.93 -4.16
C ARG A 159 12.90 -3.60 -3.58
N HIS A 160 13.80 -4.09 -4.44
CA HIS A 160 15.03 -4.77 -4.02
C HIS A 160 16.16 -3.83 -3.59
N SER A 161 16.06 -2.54 -3.90
CA SER A 161 17.12 -1.56 -3.64
C SER A 161 17.00 -0.88 -2.28
N LEU A 162 15.78 -0.76 -1.74
CA LEU A 162 15.48 -0.01 -0.52
C LEU A 162 14.75 -0.86 0.52
N ARG A 163 15.01 -0.59 1.79
CA ARG A 163 14.31 -1.24 2.92
C ARG A 163 12.86 -0.75 2.98
N ASP A 164 11.95 -1.63 3.42
CA ASP A 164 10.52 -1.30 3.55
C ASP A 164 10.30 -0.03 4.41
N VAL A 165 11.04 0.11 5.52
CA VAL A 165 10.95 1.29 6.41
C VAL A 165 11.32 2.59 5.67
N THR A 166 12.36 2.56 4.85
CA THR A 166 12.81 3.73 4.06
C THR A 166 11.78 4.11 3.01
N TRP A 167 11.15 3.12 2.37
CA TRP A 167 10.04 3.36 1.45
C TRP A 167 8.84 4.01 2.15
N VAL A 168 8.44 3.52 3.34
CA VAL A 168 7.34 4.14 4.08
C VAL A 168 7.68 5.57 4.48
N GLN A 169 8.91 5.82 4.96
CA GLN A 169 9.39 7.17 5.28
C GLN A 169 9.37 8.08 4.05
N LEU A 170 9.86 7.60 2.90
CA LEU A 170 9.81 8.34 1.64
C LEU A 170 8.37 8.71 1.27
N GLY A 171 7.43 7.78 1.40
CA GLY A 171 6.01 8.02 1.15
C GLY A 171 5.46 9.16 2.03
N PHE A 172 5.69 9.11 3.35
CA PHE A 172 5.25 10.17 4.26
C PHE A 172 5.98 11.50 4.06
N VAL A 173 7.25 11.49 3.66
CA VAL A 173 8.00 12.70 3.30
C VAL A 173 7.40 13.36 2.06
N MET A 174 7.01 12.58 1.05
CA MET A 174 6.33 13.11 -0.14
C MET A 174 4.95 13.68 0.21
N LEU A 175 4.18 13.00 1.07
CA LEU A 175 2.91 13.55 1.60
C LEU A 175 3.14 14.86 2.37
N LEU A 176 4.15 14.91 3.23
CA LEU A 176 4.52 16.11 3.98
C LEU A 176 4.91 17.26 3.05
N ALA A 177 5.80 17.00 2.09
CA ALA A 177 6.29 18.00 1.14
C ALA A 177 5.15 18.62 0.32
N GLY A 178 4.22 17.80 -0.17
CA GLY A 178 3.05 18.31 -0.89
C GLY A 178 2.13 19.17 -0.02
N ASN A 179 1.85 18.76 1.22
CA ASN A 179 1.03 19.57 2.14
C ASN A 179 1.73 20.88 2.56
N VAL A 180 3.05 20.86 2.78
CA VAL A 180 3.84 22.07 3.04
C VAL A 180 3.79 23.02 1.85
N LEU A 181 3.90 22.50 0.63
CA LEU A 181 3.82 23.32 -0.59
C LEU A 181 2.47 24.02 -0.73
N LEU A 182 1.38 23.40 -0.26
CA LEU A 182 0.05 24.00 -0.25
C LEU A 182 -0.13 25.06 0.85
N VAL A 183 0.51 24.90 2.01
CA VAL A 183 0.44 25.88 3.12
C VAL A 183 1.31 27.11 2.87
N VAL A 184 2.50 26.92 2.27
CA VAL A 184 3.46 27.99 2.01
C VAL A 184 3.07 28.82 0.78
N ALA A 185 1.99 28.44 0.08
CA ALA A 185 1.48 29.19 -1.06
C ALA A 185 1.18 30.65 -0.67
N PRO A 186 1.66 31.64 -1.46
CA PRO A 186 1.21 33.02 -1.35
C PRO A 186 -0.31 33.10 -1.51
N THR A 187 -0.90 34.26 -1.15
CA THR A 187 -2.34 34.55 -1.16
C THR A 187 -3.10 34.24 -2.47
N ALA A 188 -2.41 33.87 -3.56
CA ALA A 188 -2.98 33.31 -4.77
C ALA A 188 -2.29 31.97 -5.10
N LEU A 189 -3.06 30.88 -5.09
CA LEU A 189 -2.57 29.54 -5.38
C LEU A 189 -2.39 29.38 -6.90
N SER A 190 -1.17 29.12 -7.35
CA SER A 190 -0.90 28.97 -8.80
C SER A 190 -1.13 27.52 -9.26
N PHE A 191 -1.68 27.35 -10.46
CA PHE A 191 -1.84 26.03 -11.10
C PHE A 191 -0.57 25.13 -11.09
N PRO A 192 0.63 25.60 -11.46
CA PRO A 192 1.82 24.74 -11.44
C PRO A 192 2.21 24.30 -10.02
N GLN A 193 1.97 25.15 -9.02
CA GLN A 193 2.22 24.79 -7.63
C GLN A 193 1.22 23.72 -7.14
N LEU A 194 -0.05 23.85 -7.52
CA LEU A 194 -1.06 22.81 -7.30
C LEU A 194 -0.63 21.49 -7.96
N ALA A 195 -0.25 21.54 -9.24
CA ALA A 195 0.17 20.36 -9.98
C ALA A 195 1.33 19.61 -9.32
N ILE A 196 2.33 20.34 -8.83
CA ILE A 196 3.48 19.74 -8.13
C ILE A 196 3.05 19.18 -6.76
N ALA A 197 2.28 19.94 -5.98
CA ALA A 197 1.82 19.49 -4.67
C ALA A 197 0.97 18.21 -4.79
N GLU A 198 0.03 18.20 -5.72
CA GLU A 198 -0.86 17.08 -5.94
C GLU A 198 -0.13 15.87 -6.52
N PHE A 199 0.83 16.09 -7.43
CA PHE A 199 1.70 15.01 -7.89
C PHE A 199 2.45 14.33 -6.74
N LEU A 200 3.00 15.12 -5.80
CA LEU A 200 3.73 14.58 -4.65
C LEU A 200 2.79 13.79 -3.72
N VAL A 201 1.60 14.30 -3.43
CA VAL A 201 0.65 13.65 -2.53
C VAL A 201 0.00 12.45 -3.19
N TRP A 202 -0.70 12.68 -4.30
CA TRP A 202 -1.60 11.75 -4.95
C TRP A 202 -0.88 10.69 -5.76
N SER A 203 0.12 11.11 -6.55
CA SER A 203 0.81 10.23 -7.50
C SER A 203 2.01 9.51 -6.88
N VAL A 204 2.62 10.04 -5.82
CA VAL A 204 3.83 9.44 -5.24
C VAL A 204 3.58 8.98 -3.80
N GLY A 205 3.21 9.90 -2.91
CA GLY A 205 3.07 9.62 -1.48
C GLY A 205 2.01 8.57 -1.16
N CYS A 206 0.79 8.73 -1.68
CA CYS A 206 -0.34 7.84 -1.42
C CYS A 206 -0.11 6.39 -1.92
N PRO A 207 0.34 6.15 -3.16
CA PRO A 207 0.74 4.83 -3.65
C PRO A 207 1.79 4.15 -2.77
N ILE A 208 2.88 4.86 -2.45
CA ILE A 208 4.01 4.31 -1.69
C ILE A 208 3.55 3.93 -0.29
N THR A 209 2.92 4.86 0.43
CA THR A 209 2.46 4.60 1.80
C THR A 209 1.46 3.46 1.83
N THR A 210 0.45 3.46 0.95
CA THR A 210 -0.58 2.41 0.93
C THR A 210 0.00 1.02 0.62
N ALA A 211 0.90 0.91 -0.36
CA ALA A 211 1.46 -0.38 -0.75
C ALA A 211 2.42 -0.93 0.31
N VAL A 212 3.34 -0.08 0.76
CA VAL A 212 4.47 -0.51 1.57
C VAL A 212 4.06 -0.68 3.03
N VAL A 213 3.13 0.13 3.57
CA VAL A 213 2.59 -0.06 4.92
C VAL A 213 1.92 -1.43 5.04
N LEU A 214 1.11 -1.85 4.06
CA LEU A 214 0.47 -3.17 4.07
C LEU A 214 1.51 -4.30 3.96
N ALA A 215 2.49 -4.17 3.06
CA ALA A 215 3.53 -5.18 2.88
C ALA A 215 4.41 -5.32 4.14
N ALA A 216 4.83 -4.20 4.73
CA ALA A 216 5.64 -4.17 5.93
C ALA A 216 4.87 -4.66 7.16
N PHE A 217 3.57 -4.36 7.27
CA PHE A 217 2.71 -4.88 8.33
C PHE A 217 2.55 -6.40 8.23
N SER A 218 2.32 -6.94 7.03
CA SER A 218 2.26 -8.40 6.83
C SER A 218 3.58 -9.08 7.23
N LYS A 219 4.72 -8.48 6.91
CA LYS A 219 6.04 -8.97 7.34
C LYS A 219 6.22 -8.89 8.87
N LEU A 220 5.69 -7.85 9.51
CA LEU A 220 5.75 -7.67 10.97
C LEU A 220 4.93 -8.73 11.73
N LEU A 221 3.80 -9.14 11.18
CA LEU A 221 2.96 -10.18 11.77
C LEU A 221 3.57 -11.58 11.61
N GLY A 222 4.27 -11.85 10.51
CA GLY A 222 4.89 -13.14 10.24
C GLY A 222 3.85 -14.27 10.21
N GLY A 223 4.15 -15.41 10.85
CA GLY A 223 3.25 -16.57 10.95
C GLY A 223 2.19 -16.50 12.06
N ARG A 224 1.99 -15.34 12.71
CA ARG A 224 0.97 -15.16 13.76
C ARG A 224 -0.44 -15.09 13.16
N PRO A 225 -1.52 -15.29 13.94
CA PRO A 225 -2.90 -15.14 13.47
C PRO A 225 -3.13 -13.74 12.86
N GLN A 226 -2.98 -13.65 11.55
CA GLN A 226 -2.96 -12.41 10.77
C GLN A 226 -4.37 -11.84 10.58
N GLY A 227 -5.41 -12.67 10.65
CA GLY A 227 -6.79 -12.28 10.36
C GLY A 227 -7.28 -11.09 11.21
N THR A 228 -7.16 -11.17 12.54
CA THR A 228 -7.66 -10.13 13.45
C THR A 228 -6.90 -8.81 13.28
N LEU A 229 -5.57 -8.87 13.17
CA LEU A 229 -4.72 -7.67 13.07
C LEU A 229 -4.82 -7.01 11.69
N MET A 230 -4.94 -7.81 10.62
CA MET A 230 -5.24 -7.32 9.27
C MET A 230 -6.64 -6.71 9.19
N GLY A 231 -7.63 -7.31 9.88
CA GLY A 231 -8.97 -6.74 10.04
C GLY A 231 -8.95 -5.40 10.77
N LEU A 232 -8.20 -5.29 11.87
CA LEU A 232 -8.06 -4.04 12.62
C LEU A 232 -7.39 -2.95 11.78
N LEU A 233 -6.33 -3.30 11.04
CA LEU A 233 -5.67 -2.42 10.08
C LEU A 233 -6.65 -1.88 9.02
N GLY A 234 -7.49 -2.76 8.46
CA GLY A 234 -8.53 -2.39 7.50
C GLY A 234 -9.61 -1.49 8.10
N SER A 235 -10.08 -1.82 9.31
CA SER A 235 -11.10 -1.03 10.02
C SER A 235 -10.62 0.40 10.31
N ALA A 236 -9.36 0.57 10.74
CA ALA A 236 -8.78 1.89 10.99
C ALA A 236 -8.73 2.73 9.71
N ALA A 237 -8.36 2.14 8.58
CA ALA A 237 -8.42 2.82 7.27
C ALA A 237 -9.85 3.22 6.88
N SER A 238 -10.85 2.40 7.19
CA SER A 238 -12.25 2.77 6.94
C SER A 238 -12.66 3.96 7.81
N VAL A 239 -12.38 3.92 9.11
CA VAL A 239 -12.68 5.03 10.03
C VAL A 239 -12.01 6.33 9.57
N SER A 240 -10.74 6.29 9.15
CA SER A 240 -10.07 7.50 8.67
C SER A 240 -10.75 8.12 7.44
N ARG A 241 -11.28 7.30 6.53
CA ARG A 241 -11.98 7.78 5.33
C ARG A 241 -13.40 8.29 5.60
N ILE A 242 -13.95 8.01 6.78
CA ILE A 242 -15.23 8.56 7.21
C ILE A 242 -14.98 9.88 7.96
N VAL A 243 -13.99 9.90 8.87
CA VAL A 243 -13.79 11.02 9.79
C VAL A 243 -12.99 12.16 9.15
N LEU A 244 -11.89 11.88 8.45
CA LEU A 244 -10.98 12.92 7.99
C LEU A 244 -11.56 13.82 6.87
N PRO A 245 -12.35 13.32 5.91
CA PRO A 245 -13.04 14.17 4.92
C PRO A 245 -14.05 15.15 5.51
N LEU A 246 -14.50 14.94 6.74
CA LEU A 246 -15.41 15.87 7.42
C LEU A 246 -14.69 17.12 7.93
N LEU A 247 -13.35 17.08 8.11
CA LEU A 247 -12.57 18.23 8.55
C LEU A 247 -12.70 19.43 7.59
N PRO A 248 -12.46 19.30 6.27
CA PRO A 248 -12.63 20.42 5.34
C PRO A 248 -14.09 20.89 5.21
N ALA A 249 -15.07 20.03 5.52
CA ALA A 249 -16.48 20.44 5.55
C ALA A 249 -16.85 21.20 6.83
N ALA A 250 -16.18 20.92 7.95
CA ALA A 250 -16.45 21.54 9.24
C ALA A 250 -15.69 22.87 9.45
N ILE A 251 -14.62 23.10 8.71
CA ILE A 251 -13.75 24.27 8.87
C ILE A 251 -13.91 25.20 7.66
N PRO A 252 -14.15 26.51 7.86
CA PRO A 252 -14.42 27.44 6.75
C PRO A 252 -13.21 27.73 5.84
N SER A 253 -12.01 27.28 6.20
CA SER A 253 -10.79 27.48 5.42
C SER A 253 -9.97 26.19 5.31
N LEU A 254 -9.26 26.04 4.18
CA LEU A 254 -8.46 24.85 3.87
C LEU A 254 -7.08 24.84 4.55
N THR A 255 -6.54 26.02 4.88
CA THR A 255 -5.23 26.16 5.56
C THR A 255 -5.08 25.32 6.84
N PRO A 256 -6.00 25.35 7.82
CA PRO A 256 -5.89 24.52 9.02
C PRO A 256 -5.95 23.01 8.72
N VAL A 257 -6.67 22.59 7.67
CA VAL A 257 -6.73 21.19 7.25
C VAL A 257 -5.36 20.71 6.81
N PHE A 258 -4.64 21.52 6.02
CA PHE A 258 -3.27 21.18 5.63
C PHE A 258 -2.28 21.19 6.78
N TRP A 259 -2.43 22.08 7.77
CA TRP A 259 -1.62 22.05 9.00
C TRP A 259 -1.81 20.75 9.79
N ILE A 260 -3.07 20.28 9.91
CA ILE A 260 -3.36 19.00 10.55
C ILE A 260 -2.67 17.86 9.79
N ASN A 261 -2.75 17.84 8.45
CA ASN A 261 -2.08 16.84 7.63
C ASN A 261 -0.55 16.89 7.81
N ILE A 262 0.07 18.08 7.86
CA ILE A 262 1.50 18.26 8.12
C ILE A 262 1.88 17.63 9.47
N VAL A 263 1.12 17.90 10.51
CA VAL A 263 1.36 17.36 11.85
C VAL A 263 1.21 15.83 11.85
N LEU A 264 0.17 15.29 11.20
CA LEU A 264 -0.03 13.83 11.09
C LEU A 264 1.11 13.14 10.32
N CYS A 265 1.59 13.75 9.24
CA CYS A 265 2.75 13.25 8.49
C CYS A 265 4.03 13.31 9.34
N ALA A 266 4.30 14.42 10.01
CA ALA A 266 5.46 14.58 10.88
C ALA A 266 5.46 13.58 12.04
N LEU A 267 4.29 13.36 12.68
CA LEU A 267 4.10 12.35 13.71
C LEU A 267 4.33 10.93 13.17
N SER A 268 3.85 10.63 11.96
CA SER A 268 4.05 9.31 11.33
C SER A 268 5.54 9.05 11.06
N ILE A 269 6.27 10.04 10.56
CA ILE A 269 7.72 9.96 10.35
C ILE A 269 8.46 9.79 11.68
N ALA A 270 8.09 10.57 12.70
CA ALA A 270 8.70 10.50 14.02
C ALA A 270 8.46 9.13 14.70
N LEU A 271 7.24 8.59 14.62
CA LEU A 271 6.90 7.26 15.15
C LEU A 271 7.61 6.14 14.40
N LEU A 272 7.72 6.25 13.07
CA LEU A 272 8.53 5.32 12.27
C LEU A 272 9.99 5.35 12.65
N TRP A 273 10.55 6.55 12.78
CA TRP A 273 11.94 6.71 13.19
C TRP A 273 12.16 6.12 14.59
N TRP A 274 11.32 6.49 15.56
CA TRP A 274 11.37 5.96 16.92
C TRP A 274 11.24 4.44 16.97
N SER A 275 10.27 3.86 16.27
CA SER A 275 10.07 2.41 16.23
C SER A 275 11.25 1.69 15.57
N SER A 276 11.84 2.27 14.51
CA SER A 276 13.03 1.72 13.85
C SER A 276 14.28 1.76 14.75
N THR A 277 14.48 2.84 15.50
CA THR A 277 15.59 2.99 16.45
C THR A 277 15.43 2.01 17.61
N ARG A 278 14.22 1.88 18.15
CA ARG A 278 13.91 0.88 19.20
C ARG A 278 14.19 -0.52 18.70
N CYS A 279 13.76 -0.87 17.49
CA CYS A 279 13.96 -2.19 16.91
C CYS A 279 15.45 -2.52 16.74
N CYS A 280 16.24 -1.59 16.19
CA CYS A 280 17.70 -1.72 16.12
C CYS A 280 18.33 -1.88 17.51
N HIS A 281 17.90 -1.09 18.49
CA HIS A 281 18.38 -1.19 19.86
C HIS A 281 18.04 -2.54 20.51
N TRP A 282 16.89 -3.14 20.21
CA TRP A 282 16.51 -4.46 20.71
C TRP A 282 17.33 -5.58 20.08
N GLN A 283 17.60 -5.50 18.78
CA GLN A 283 18.45 -6.47 18.09
C GLN A 283 19.88 -6.50 18.66
N GLN A 284 20.40 -5.33 19.03
CA GLN A 284 21.74 -5.20 19.62
C GLN A 284 21.79 -5.61 21.11
N ARG A 285 20.63 -5.69 21.77
CA ARG A 285 20.48 -6.11 23.18
C ARG A 285 20.24 -7.61 23.36
N GLN A 286 20.09 -8.40 22.30
CA GLN A 286 20.15 -9.84 22.44
C GLN A 286 21.63 -10.23 22.63
N PRO A 287 22.09 -10.60 23.84
CA PRO A 287 23.39 -11.19 23.98
C PRO A 287 23.43 -12.45 23.10
N ALA A 288 24.60 -12.78 22.57
CA ALA A 288 24.84 -14.01 21.81
C ALA A 288 24.75 -15.26 22.71
N THR A 289 23.65 -15.44 23.44
CA THR A 289 23.39 -16.61 24.31
C THR A 289 23.20 -17.90 23.52
N ASN A 290 23.07 -17.83 22.19
CA ASN A 290 22.92 -19.02 21.35
C ASN A 290 24.24 -19.58 20.80
N LEU A 291 25.39 -18.99 21.16
CA LEU A 291 26.70 -19.50 20.70
C LEU A 291 27.41 -20.42 21.72
N LEU A 292 26.80 -20.64 22.90
CA LEU A 292 27.29 -21.60 23.91
C LEU A 292 26.45 -22.88 23.99
N ASP A 293 25.21 -22.87 23.48
CA ASP A 293 24.30 -24.02 23.49
C ASP A 293 24.47 -24.93 22.24
N ALA A 294 25.08 -24.41 21.16
CA ALA A 294 25.39 -25.19 19.96
C ALA A 294 26.68 -26.01 20.11
N THR A 295 27.60 -25.58 20.97
CA THR A 295 28.87 -26.28 21.21
C THR A 295 28.76 -27.37 22.28
N THR A 296 27.84 -27.23 23.24
CA THR A 296 27.59 -28.25 24.28
C THR A 296 26.69 -29.39 23.83
N ARG A 297 25.95 -29.25 22.73
CA ARG A 297 25.10 -30.33 22.18
C ARG A 297 25.82 -31.24 21.17
N VAL A 298 27.09 -30.97 20.86
CA VAL A 298 27.91 -31.80 19.95
C VAL A 298 28.90 -32.71 20.71
N GLU A 299 29.15 -32.49 22.00
CA GLU A 299 30.05 -33.36 22.82
C GLU A 299 29.34 -34.59 23.43
N GLY A 300 28.48 -35.24 22.65
CA GLY A 300 27.72 -36.41 23.08
C GLY A 300 27.68 -37.52 22.03
N PHE A 301 28.80 -37.82 21.36
CA PHE A 301 28.94 -39.05 20.58
C PHE A 301 30.39 -39.52 20.56
N GLU A 302 30.58 -40.81 20.82
CA GLU A 302 31.85 -41.51 21.08
C GLU A 302 32.95 -41.32 20.01
N GLN A 303 34.21 -41.30 20.48
CA GLN A 303 35.42 -41.58 19.70
C GLN A 303 35.44 -43.03 19.17
N PRO A 304 36.16 -43.30 18.07
CA PRO A 304 37.48 -43.90 18.28
C PRO A 304 38.62 -43.22 17.49
N ALA A 305 39.79 -43.39 18.09
CA ALA A 305 41.13 -42.96 17.72
C ALA A 305 41.53 -43.00 16.24
N LEU A 306 42.20 -41.93 15.77
CA LEU A 306 43.53 -42.04 15.15
C LEU A 306 44.27 -40.69 15.14
N SER A 307 45.59 -40.79 15.09
CA SER A 307 46.62 -39.95 15.70
C SER A 307 47.35 -38.98 14.75
N LEU A 308 47.85 -37.86 15.32
CA LEU A 308 48.96 -36.98 14.91
C LEU A 308 48.77 -36.16 13.59
N THR A 309 49.05 -34.86 13.50
CA THR A 309 50.19 -34.07 13.99
C THR A 309 49.85 -32.58 14.24
N ALA A 310 50.67 -31.97 15.11
CA ALA A 310 50.61 -30.59 15.60
C ALA A 310 51.20 -29.52 14.65
N ALA A 311 50.74 -28.26 14.77
CA ALA A 311 51.58 -27.05 14.89
C ALA A 311 50.72 -25.75 15.02
N GLU A 312 50.64 -25.26 16.26
CA GLU A 312 50.72 -23.88 16.80
C GLU A 312 50.22 -22.57 16.12
N PRO A 313 49.96 -21.51 16.93
CA PRO A 313 48.95 -20.47 16.70
C PRO A 313 49.52 -19.09 16.33
N GLY A 314 48.69 -18.22 15.75
CA GLY A 314 49.06 -16.82 15.55
C GLY A 314 47.94 -15.91 15.07
N ALA A 315 47.78 -14.80 15.80
CA ALA A 315 47.15 -13.53 15.41
C ALA A 315 45.62 -13.42 15.40
N ARG A 316 45.14 -12.94 16.55
CA ARG A 316 43.96 -12.08 16.74
C ARG A 316 44.01 -10.83 15.85
N GLU A 317 42.83 -10.24 15.68
CA GLU A 317 42.57 -8.85 15.27
C GLU A 317 42.82 -8.50 13.80
N SER A 318 41.77 -8.65 12.99
CA SER A 318 41.26 -7.58 12.11
C SER A 318 40.21 -8.17 11.16
N SER A 319 38.93 -8.07 11.53
CA SER A 319 37.79 -8.02 10.59
C SER A 319 36.45 -8.03 11.36
N GLN A 320 36.16 -6.94 12.09
CA GLN A 320 34.80 -6.63 12.55
C GLN A 320 34.07 -5.64 11.63
N HIS A 321 34.62 -5.33 10.45
CA HIS A 321 33.99 -4.48 9.44
C HIS A 321 33.83 -5.24 8.11
N ALA A 322 33.05 -6.33 8.07
CA ALA A 322 32.72 -7.01 6.81
C ALA A 322 31.44 -7.89 6.81
N LEU A 323 30.60 -7.87 7.85
CA LEU A 323 29.37 -8.66 7.89
C LEU A 323 28.13 -7.77 7.73
N CYS A 324 28.11 -7.03 6.63
CA CYS A 324 26.91 -6.43 6.07
C CYS A 324 26.88 -6.75 4.57
N ARG A 325 26.68 -8.03 4.24
CA ARG A 325 26.38 -8.45 2.86
C ARG A 325 25.51 -9.70 2.84
N THR A 326 24.29 -9.47 2.37
CA THR A 326 23.57 -10.28 1.37
C THR A 326 23.32 -11.77 1.69
N SER A 327 22.14 -12.05 2.24
CA SER A 327 21.43 -13.30 1.91
C SER A 327 20.79 -13.13 0.53
N VAL A 328 21.50 -13.60 -0.49
CA VAL A 328 21.04 -13.71 -1.88
C VAL A 328 19.95 -14.79 -1.94
N PHE A 329 18.70 -14.41 -2.21
CA PHE A 329 17.64 -15.35 -2.54
C PHE A 329 17.50 -15.44 -4.06
N LYS A 330 17.84 -16.59 -4.64
CA LYS A 330 17.66 -16.88 -6.07
C LYS A 330 16.17 -17.16 -6.35
N PRO A 331 15.55 -16.55 -7.38
CA PRO A 331 14.18 -16.89 -7.77
C PRO A 331 14.19 -18.14 -8.66
N LYS A 332 13.37 -19.15 -8.32
CA LYS A 332 12.90 -20.14 -9.29
C LYS A 332 11.69 -19.56 -10.01
N LEU A 333 11.86 -19.46 -11.32
CA LEU A 333 10.91 -19.23 -12.40
C LEU A 333 9.48 -19.72 -12.09
N TRP A 334 8.50 -18.81 -12.15
CA TRP A 334 7.08 -19.15 -12.37
C TRP A 334 6.57 -18.26 -13.50
N VAL A 335 6.76 -18.74 -14.72
CA VAL A 335 6.05 -18.31 -15.92
C VAL A 335 5.06 -19.44 -16.22
N GLY A 336 3.76 -19.12 -16.26
CA GLY A 336 2.79 -20.00 -16.91
C GLY A 336 1.45 -20.18 -16.22
N VAL A 337 0.65 -19.11 -16.05
CA VAL A 337 -0.83 -19.21 -16.04
C VAL A 337 -1.45 -17.88 -16.51
N VAL A 338 -1.21 -17.44 -17.76
CA VAL A 338 -2.06 -16.42 -18.44
C VAL A 338 -2.14 -16.67 -19.95
N SER A 339 -2.13 -17.93 -20.40
CA SER A 339 -2.32 -18.24 -21.83
C SER A 339 -3.25 -19.42 -22.00
N ALA A 340 -4.54 -19.20 -21.71
CA ALA A 340 -5.65 -20.05 -22.16
C ALA A 340 -7.00 -19.38 -21.82
N SER A 341 -7.27 -18.20 -22.39
CA SER A 341 -8.67 -17.71 -22.44
C SER A 341 -8.88 -16.63 -23.50
N ILE A 342 -8.37 -16.85 -24.72
CA ILE A 342 -8.83 -16.16 -25.93
C ILE A 342 -8.79 -17.18 -27.07
N SER A 343 -9.84 -18.01 -27.18
CA SER A 343 -10.24 -18.64 -28.45
C SER A 343 -11.55 -19.41 -28.27
N ARG A 344 -12.70 -18.74 -28.40
CA ARG A 344 -13.95 -19.32 -28.91
C ARG A 344 -15.09 -18.31 -28.88
N THR A 345 -15.32 -17.68 -30.03
CA THR A 345 -16.64 -17.44 -30.63
C THR A 345 -16.40 -16.68 -31.92
N ASP A 346 -16.51 -17.37 -33.05
CA ASP A 346 -17.02 -16.81 -34.31
C ASP A 346 -17.24 -17.96 -35.31
N GLN A 347 -18.48 -18.43 -35.35
CA GLN A 347 -19.03 -19.31 -36.36
C GLN A 347 -20.51 -18.95 -36.41
N LEU A 348 -20.91 -18.11 -37.38
CA LEU A 348 -22.24 -18.15 -38.00
C LEU A 348 -22.30 -17.20 -39.22
N THR A 349 -22.31 -17.84 -40.39
CA THR A 349 -23.15 -17.54 -41.57
C THR A 349 -22.98 -16.23 -42.34
N GLU A 350 -22.32 -16.34 -43.51
CA GLU A 350 -22.57 -15.52 -44.70
C GLU A 350 -23.92 -15.87 -45.37
N PRO A 351 -24.55 -14.90 -46.05
CA PRO A 351 -25.38 -15.18 -47.22
C PRO A 351 -24.85 -14.51 -48.52
N LYS A 352 -24.68 -15.37 -49.52
CA LYS A 352 -24.92 -15.25 -50.98
C LYS A 352 -25.04 -13.86 -51.67
N HIS A 353 -24.17 -13.70 -52.67
CA HIS A 353 -24.39 -13.26 -54.06
C HIS A 353 -25.23 -12.00 -54.37
N MET A 354 -24.60 -11.01 -55.03
CA MET A 354 -25.07 -10.56 -56.36
C MET A 354 -23.96 -9.89 -57.17
N SER A 355 -23.60 -10.53 -58.27
CA SER A 355 -22.86 -9.97 -59.39
C SER A 355 -23.81 -9.14 -60.28
N ARG A 356 -23.33 -8.00 -60.77
CA ARG A 356 -23.84 -7.31 -61.97
C ARG A 356 -22.67 -7.02 -62.90
N PRO A 357 -22.92 -6.99 -64.21
CA PRO A 357 -22.61 -5.82 -65.01
C PRO A 357 -23.82 -4.87 -65.08
#